data_AF-A0A2P6SJZ5-F1
#
_entry.id   AF-A0A2P6SJZ5-F1
#
_cell.length_a   1.000
_cell.length_b   1.000
_cell.length_c   1.000
_cell.angle_alpha   90.00
_cell.angle_beta   90.00
_cell.angle_gamma   90.00
#
_symmetry.space_group_name_H-M   'P 1'
#
loop_
_entity.id
_entity.type
_entity.pdbx_description
1 polymer ?
#
loop_
_entity_poly.entity_id
_entity_poly.type
_entity_poly.pdbx_seq_one_letter_code
_entity_poly.pdbx_strand_id
1 'polypeptide(L)'
;MQVHPNGIRHIREGGHINEWRTPGKRTIIMVGSNRLQVVIALSGGELIYFDVDMTGQLVEVEKHELSGDVACLDIAPVPEGRQRSRFLAVGSYDNTICILSLDPDDCMQILSVQSVSSIPESLLFLEAQASVSGEDGADHPANLFLYAGLRTGILFRTVVDMVTGQF
;
A
#
# COMPACT_ATOMS: atom_id res chain seq x y z
N MET A 1 -2.73 -4.19 -15.48
CA MET A 1 -3.00 -2.75 -15.27
C MET A 1 -1.73 -1.96 -15.55
N GLN A 2 -1.84 -0.72 -16.03
CA GLN A 2 -0.71 0.18 -16.22
C GLN A 2 -0.96 1.49 -15.47
N VAL A 3 0.03 1.98 -14.72
CA VAL A 3 0.02 3.31 -14.10
C VAL A 3 1.09 4.17 -14.78
N HIS A 4 0.76 5.42 -15.07
CA HIS A 4 1.67 6.39 -15.68
C HIS A 4 1.41 7.79 -15.09
N PRO A 5 2.30 8.78 -15.28
CA PRO A 5 2.18 10.08 -14.61
C PRO A 5 0.85 10.82 -14.81
N ASN A 6 0.11 10.51 -15.88
CA ASN A 6 -1.15 11.19 -16.23
C ASN A 6 -2.41 10.35 -15.95
N GLY A 7 -2.28 9.16 -15.36
CA GLY A 7 -3.43 8.30 -15.11
C GLY A 7 -3.16 6.81 -14.94
N ILE A 8 -4.25 6.05 -14.91
CA ILE A 8 -4.28 4.60 -14.80
C ILE A 8 -5.04 4.03 -15.99
N ARG A 9 -4.49 2.98 -16.62
CA ARG A 9 -5.14 2.19 -17.65
C ARG A 9 -5.41 0.79 -17.14
N HIS A 10 -6.69 0.48 -16.99
CA HIS A 10 -7.14 -0.88 -16.72
C HIS A 10 -7.50 -1.56 -18.04
N ILE A 11 -6.62 -2.46 -18.48
CA ILE A 11 -6.75 -3.24 -19.72
C ILE A 11 -7.33 -4.59 -19.36
N ARG A 12 -8.53 -4.90 -19.88
CA ARG A 12 -9.25 -6.15 -19.64
C ARG A 12 -9.02 -7.17 -20.76
N GLU A 13 -9.42 -8.41 -20.49
CA GLU A 13 -9.55 -9.43 -21.52
C GLU A 13 -10.44 -8.94 -22.67
N GLY A 14 -10.03 -9.22 -23.92
CA GLY A 14 -10.68 -8.66 -25.11
C GLY A 14 -10.19 -7.25 -25.51
N GLY A 15 -9.26 -6.64 -24.77
CA GLY A 15 -8.61 -5.39 -25.14
C GLY A 15 -9.39 -4.12 -24.79
N HIS A 16 -10.48 -4.24 -24.02
CA HIS A 16 -11.20 -3.09 -23.48
C HIS A 16 -10.33 -2.33 -22.48
N ILE A 17 -10.23 -1.01 -22.64
CA ILE A 17 -9.41 -0.14 -21.79
C ILE A 17 -10.33 0.84 -21.07
N ASN A 18 -10.31 0.78 -19.74
CA ASN A 18 -10.86 1.83 -18.88
C ASN A 18 -9.70 2.73 -18.43
N GLU A 19 -9.82 4.04 -18.69
CA GLU A 19 -8.79 5.02 -18.36
C GLU A 19 -9.28 5.97 -17.27
N TRP A 20 -8.54 6.02 -16.17
CA TRP A 20 -8.66 7.06 -15.17
C TRP A 20 -7.57 8.11 -15.42
N ARG A 21 -7.92 9.40 -15.36
CA ARG A 21 -7.01 10.51 -15.64
C ARG A 21 -6.78 11.33 -14.39
N THR A 22 -5.56 11.81 -14.21
CA THR A 22 -5.26 12.69 -13.07
C THR A 22 -6.09 13.97 -13.13
N PRO A 23 -6.56 14.48 -11.98
CA PRO A 23 -7.31 15.72 -11.92
C PRO A 23 -6.39 16.93 -12.19
N GLY A 24 -6.88 17.88 -13.00
CA GLY A 24 -6.20 19.15 -13.26
C GLY A 24 -4.84 18.98 -13.93
N LYS A 25 -3.80 19.56 -13.31
CA LYS A 25 -2.39 19.47 -13.76
C LYS A 25 -1.52 18.59 -12.86
N ARG A 26 -2.14 17.82 -11.94
CA ARG A 26 -1.42 16.93 -11.04
C ARG A 26 -0.92 15.69 -11.79
N THR A 27 0.18 15.12 -11.29
CA THR A 27 0.75 13.88 -11.84
C THR A 27 0.88 12.82 -10.76
N ILE A 28 0.81 11.55 -11.15
CA ILE A 28 1.11 10.42 -10.26
C ILE A 28 2.62 10.37 -10.03
N ILE A 29 3.03 10.47 -8.76
CA ILE A 29 4.44 10.45 -8.36
C ILE A 29 4.85 9.12 -7.72
N MET A 30 3.91 8.44 -7.06
CA MET A 30 4.12 7.14 -6.43
C MET A 30 2.92 6.24 -6.65
N VAL A 31 3.17 4.93 -6.65
CA VAL A 31 2.14 3.91 -6.81
C VAL A 31 2.51 2.69 -5.98
N GLY A 32 1.50 2.10 -5.35
CA GLY A 32 1.53 0.81 -4.69
C GLY A 32 0.35 0.03 -5.18
N SER A 33 0.56 -1.26 -5.44
CA SER A 33 -0.50 -2.11 -5.97
C SER A 33 -0.29 -3.53 -5.53
N ASN A 34 -1.38 -4.23 -5.27
CA ASN A 34 -1.40 -5.67 -5.15
C ASN A 34 -2.37 -6.26 -6.19
N ARG A 35 -2.82 -7.50 -6.00
CA ARG A 35 -3.70 -8.19 -6.97
C ARG A 35 -5.06 -7.51 -7.21
N LEU A 36 -5.58 -6.76 -6.23
CA LEU A 36 -6.94 -6.20 -6.27
C LEU A 36 -7.01 -4.71 -5.93
N GLN A 37 -5.95 -4.13 -5.37
CA GLN A 37 -5.92 -2.75 -4.88
C GLN A 37 -4.81 -1.94 -5.53
N VAL A 38 -5.06 -0.63 -5.66
CA VAL A 38 -4.08 0.35 -6.13
C VAL A 38 -4.20 1.60 -5.30
N VAL A 39 -3.08 2.12 -4.83
CA VAL A 39 -2.98 3.44 -4.22
C VAL A 39 -1.99 4.23 -5.03
N ILE A 40 -2.38 5.45 -5.39
CA ILE A 40 -1.50 6.41 -6.05
C ILE A 40 -1.31 7.62 -5.15
N ALA A 41 -0.12 8.19 -5.18
CA ALA A 41 0.12 9.53 -4.65
C ALA A 41 0.26 10.50 -5.81
N LEU A 42 -0.45 11.63 -5.72
CA LEU A 42 -0.33 12.73 -6.65
C LEU A 42 0.67 13.76 -6.14
N SER A 43 1.28 14.50 -7.08
CA SER A 43 2.03 15.72 -6.77
C SER A 43 1.18 16.68 -5.93
N GLY A 44 1.69 17.09 -4.76
CA GLY A 44 0.96 17.92 -3.80
C GLY A 44 0.31 17.15 -2.65
N GLY A 45 0.74 15.92 -2.39
CA GLY A 45 0.39 15.17 -1.17
C GLY A 45 -0.98 14.49 -1.14
N GLU A 46 -1.70 14.35 -2.26
CA GLU A 46 -2.99 13.65 -2.28
C GLU A 46 -2.82 12.16 -2.57
N LEU A 47 -3.33 11.29 -1.69
CA LEU A 47 -3.50 9.87 -1.95
C LEU A 47 -4.87 9.59 -2.56
N ILE A 48 -4.92 8.69 -3.52
CA ILE A 48 -6.18 8.15 -4.07
C ILE A 48 -6.11 6.63 -4.05
N TYR A 49 -7.11 6.02 -3.42
CA TYR A 49 -7.25 4.57 -3.32
C TYR A 49 -8.29 4.05 -4.29
N PHE A 50 -7.93 2.97 -4.99
CA PHE A 50 -8.77 2.22 -5.88
C PHE A 50 -8.82 0.75 -5.48
N ASP A 51 -9.99 0.16 -5.65
CA ASP A 51 -10.22 -1.28 -5.43
C ASP A 51 -10.82 -1.88 -6.71
N VAL A 52 -10.56 -3.16 -6.95
CA VAL A 52 -11.18 -3.89 -8.05
C VAL A 52 -12.46 -4.54 -7.54
N ASP A 53 -13.61 -4.11 -8.07
CA ASP A 53 -14.91 -4.65 -7.65
C ASP A 53 -15.17 -6.07 -8.15
N MET A 54 -16.28 -6.66 -7.71
CA MET A 54 -16.70 -8.02 -8.09
C MET A 54 -16.92 -8.21 -9.59
N THR A 55 -17.07 -7.15 -10.36
CA THR A 55 -17.21 -7.19 -11.82
C THR A 55 -15.89 -6.94 -12.55
N GLY A 56 -14.78 -6.80 -11.80
CA GLY A 56 -13.46 -6.50 -12.33
C GLY A 56 -13.32 -5.03 -12.76
N GLN A 57 -14.11 -4.08 -12.23
CA GLN A 57 -13.90 -2.65 -12.46
C GLN A 57 -12.93 -2.08 -11.45
N LEU A 58 -12.04 -1.20 -11.91
CA LEU A 58 -11.24 -0.40 -11.01
C LEU A 58 -12.09 0.79 -10.56
N VAL A 59 -12.35 0.89 -9.27
CA VAL A 59 -13.25 1.90 -8.69
C VAL A 59 -12.47 2.79 -7.75
N GLU A 60 -12.66 4.11 -7.85
CA GLU A 60 -12.13 5.07 -6.88
C GLU A 60 -12.92 4.93 -5.57
N VAL A 61 -12.23 4.68 -4.46
CA VAL A 61 -12.83 4.39 -3.15
C VAL A 61 -12.73 5.59 -2.22
N GLU A 62 -11.52 6.13 -2.04
CA GLU A 62 -11.26 7.18 -1.04
C GLU A 62 -10.14 8.11 -1.48
N LYS A 63 -10.18 9.36 -1.01
CA LYS A 63 -9.09 10.34 -1.17
C LYS A 63 -8.62 10.82 0.18
N HIS A 64 -7.32 11.00 0.31
CA HIS A 64 -6.73 11.47 1.56
C HIS A 64 -5.63 12.48 1.30
N GLU A 65 -5.79 13.69 1.84
CA GLU A 65 -4.76 14.73 1.76
C GLU A 65 -3.74 14.53 2.89
N LEU A 66 -2.47 14.43 2.51
CA LEU A 66 -1.34 14.41 3.43
C LEU A 66 -0.78 15.82 3.60
N SER A 67 -0.05 16.03 4.71
CA SER A 67 0.63 17.29 5.01
C SER A 67 1.84 17.57 4.11
N GLY A 68 2.32 16.59 3.35
CA GLY A 68 3.48 16.69 2.47
C GLY A 68 3.50 15.64 1.37
N ASP A 69 4.50 15.71 0.50
CA ASP A 69 4.67 14.76 -0.59
C ASP A 69 5.13 13.38 -0.08
N VAL A 70 4.73 12.34 -0.83
CA VAL A 70 5.06 10.94 -0.54
C VAL A 70 6.41 10.57 -1.17
N ALA A 71 7.31 9.99 -0.38
CA ALA A 71 8.62 9.53 -0.83
C ALA A 71 8.59 8.10 -1.39
N CYS A 72 7.78 7.23 -0.80
CA CYS A 72 7.51 5.88 -1.30
C CYS A 72 6.25 5.33 -0.60
N LEU A 73 5.63 4.30 -1.16
CA LEU A 73 4.48 3.63 -0.54
C LEU A 73 4.42 2.17 -0.99
N ASP A 74 3.77 1.32 -0.20
CA ASP A 74 3.50 -0.08 -0.56
C ASP A 74 2.18 -0.57 0.07
N ILE A 75 1.50 -1.50 -0.61
CA ILE A 75 0.28 -2.13 -0.10
C ILE A 75 0.59 -3.57 0.24
N ALA A 76 0.22 -4.00 1.45
CA ALA A 76 0.42 -5.38 1.84
C ALA A 76 -0.29 -6.36 0.89
N PRO A 77 0.22 -7.60 0.73
CA PRO A 77 -0.49 -8.63 0.00
C PRO A 77 -1.90 -8.83 0.53
N VAL A 78 -2.85 -9.15 -0.34
CA VAL A 78 -4.20 -9.51 0.11
C VAL A 78 -4.13 -10.92 0.72
N PRO A 79 -4.52 -11.12 1.98
CA PRO A 79 -4.49 -12.45 2.60
C PRO A 79 -5.39 -13.46 1.88
N GLU A 80 -5.16 -14.75 2.07
CA GLU A 80 -6.08 -15.78 1.57
C GLU A 80 -7.48 -15.62 2.17
N GLY A 81 -8.51 -15.87 1.35
CA GLY A 81 -9.92 -15.69 1.75
C GLY A 81 -10.38 -14.24 1.92
N ARG A 82 -9.49 -13.25 1.79
CA ARG A 82 -9.83 -11.81 1.81
C ARG A 82 -9.92 -11.23 0.41
N GLN A 83 -10.75 -10.21 0.27
CA GLN A 83 -10.90 -9.43 -0.97
C GLN A 83 -9.94 -8.23 -1.04
N ARG A 84 -9.38 -7.84 0.11
CA ARG A 84 -8.46 -6.70 0.22
C ARG A 84 -7.47 -6.91 1.35
N SER A 85 -6.34 -6.26 1.21
CA SER A 85 -5.39 -6.01 2.28
C SER A 85 -5.86 -4.80 3.09
N ARG A 86 -5.60 -4.85 4.40
CA ARG A 86 -5.91 -3.76 5.33
C ARG A 86 -4.84 -2.67 5.33
N PHE A 87 -3.59 -2.97 4.98
CA PHE A 87 -2.47 -2.09 5.31
C PHE A 87 -1.83 -1.46 4.09
N LEU A 88 -1.71 -0.12 4.14
CA LEU A 88 -0.91 0.71 3.26
C LEU A 88 0.22 1.32 4.11
N ALA A 89 1.46 1.17 3.69
CA ALA A 89 2.60 1.87 4.28
C ALA A 89 2.95 3.08 3.41
N VAL A 90 3.13 4.24 4.05
CA VAL A 90 3.52 5.49 3.37
C VAL A 90 4.78 6.01 4.01
N GLY A 91 5.83 6.17 3.21
CA GLY A 91 7.08 6.82 3.58
C GLY A 91 7.08 8.28 3.15
N SER A 92 7.44 9.17 4.06
CA SER A 92 7.35 10.62 3.88
C SER A 92 8.73 11.30 3.90
N TYR A 93 8.82 12.47 3.28
CA TYR A 93 10.05 13.28 3.24
C TYR A 93 10.47 13.86 4.61
N ASP A 94 9.63 13.75 5.63
CA ASP A 94 9.93 14.15 7.02
C ASP A 94 10.58 13.04 7.86
N ASN A 95 11.07 11.98 7.20
CA ASN A 95 11.68 10.80 7.82
C ASN A 95 10.70 10.00 8.69
N THR A 96 9.45 9.90 8.27
CA THR A 96 8.46 9.03 8.91
C THR A 96 7.96 7.96 7.95
N ILE A 97 7.53 6.85 8.53
CA ILE A 97 6.69 5.84 7.88
C ILE A 97 5.40 5.75 8.68
N CYS A 98 4.25 5.82 8.03
CA CYS A 98 2.97 5.55 8.66
C CYS A 98 2.26 4.35 8.03
N ILE A 99 1.49 3.64 8.84
CA ILE A 99 0.55 2.63 8.38
C ILE A 99 -0.84 3.27 8.34
N LEU A 100 -1.48 3.22 7.18
CA LEU A 100 -2.86 3.60 6.95
C LEU A 100 -3.73 2.35 6.79
N SER A 101 -4.97 2.42 7.27
CA SER A 101 -5.98 1.37 7.00
C SER A 101 -6.59 1.53 5.60
N LEU A 102 -6.92 0.41 4.97
CA LEU A 102 -7.71 0.30 3.74
C LEU A 102 -9.02 -0.47 3.97
N ASP A 103 -9.35 -0.77 5.24
CA ASP A 103 -10.62 -1.38 5.59
C ASP A 103 -11.77 -0.35 5.47
N PRO A 104 -13.00 -0.78 5.13
CA PRO A 104 -14.14 0.13 4.97
C PRO A 104 -14.44 1.00 6.18
N ASP A 105 -14.27 0.46 7.38
CA ASP A 105 -14.73 1.08 8.63
C ASP A 105 -13.83 2.25 9.07
N ASP A 106 -12.56 2.23 8.65
CA ASP A 106 -11.53 3.20 9.03
C ASP A 106 -10.60 3.55 7.85
N CYS A 107 -11.12 3.55 6.63
CA CYS A 107 -10.33 3.76 5.41
C CYS A 107 -9.51 5.06 5.48
N MET A 108 -8.23 4.97 5.11
CA MET A 108 -7.23 6.03 5.15
C MET A 108 -6.96 6.64 6.53
N GLN A 109 -7.42 6.02 7.62
CA GLN A 109 -7.02 6.43 8.97
C GLN A 109 -5.60 5.95 9.29
N ILE A 110 -4.84 6.82 9.97
CA ILE A 110 -3.50 6.48 10.48
C ILE A 110 -3.65 5.50 11.65
N LEU A 111 -3.06 4.32 11.49
CA LEU A 111 -2.99 3.29 12.52
C LEU A 111 -1.74 3.46 13.39
N SER A 112 -0.59 3.70 12.76
CA SER A 112 0.69 3.84 13.46
C SER A 112 1.67 4.71 12.68
N VAL A 113 2.65 5.29 13.38
CA VAL A 113 3.72 6.13 12.82
C VAL A 113 5.04 5.76 13.47
N GLN A 114 6.09 5.65 12.67
CA GLN A 114 7.45 5.40 13.11
C GLN A 114 8.41 6.38 12.44
N SER A 115 9.26 7.02 13.26
CA SER A 115 10.38 7.82 12.76
C SER A 115 11.55 6.93 12.35
N VAL A 116 12.24 7.32 11.28
CA VAL A 116 13.41 6.63 10.73
C VAL A 116 14.60 7.59 10.64
N SER A 117 15.81 7.06 10.46
CA SER A 117 17.03 7.85 10.49
C SER A 117 17.30 8.65 9.21
N SER A 118 16.55 8.39 8.14
CA SER A 118 16.65 9.08 6.85
C SER A 118 15.37 8.85 6.04
N ILE A 119 15.19 9.59 4.93
CA ILE A 119 14.01 9.50 4.08
C ILE A 119 13.84 8.05 3.59
N PRO A 120 12.65 7.44 3.78
CA PRO A 120 12.32 6.17 3.15
C PRO A 120 12.37 6.29 1.63
N GLU A 121 13.19 5.47 0.99
CA GLU A 121 13.33 5.39 -0.47
C GLU A 121 12.47 4.27 -1.06
N SER A 122 12.26 3.19 -0.31
CA SER A 122 11.40 2.08 -0.71
C SER A 122 10.77 1.40 0.50
N LEU A 123 9.56 0.87 0.30
CA LEU A 123 8.83 0.07 1.26
C LEU A 123 8.41 -1.24 0.61
N LEU A 124 8.39 -2.32 1.40
CA LEU A 124 7.91 -3.62 0.95
C LEU A 124 7.31 -4.39 2.13
N PHE A 125 6.04 -4.71 2.03
CA PHE A 125 5.40 -5.70 2.86
C PHE A 125 5.73 -7.11 2.39
N LEU A 126 6.09 -7.97 3.34
CA LEU A 126 6.26 -9.39 3.10
C LEU A 126 5.53 -10.18 4.17
N GLU A 127 4.66 -11.07 3.72
CA GLU A 127 4.07 -12.10 4.55
C GLU A 127 5.01 -13.31 4.57
N ALA A 128 5.47 -13.70 5.75
CA ALA A 128 6.21 -14.94 5.93
C ALA A 128 5.28 -15.96 6.60
N GLN A 129 5.04 -17.07 5.90
CA GLN A 129 4.44 -18.24 6.53
C GLN A 129 5.38 -18.71 7.64
N ALA A 130 4.84 -18.91 8.85
CA ALA A 130 5.56 -19.64 9.86
C ALA A 130 5.90 -21.02 9.28
N SER A 131 7.16 -21.42 9.37
CA SER A 131 7.59 -22.73 8.88
C SER A 131 6.70 -23.82 9.48
N VAL A 132 6.25 -24.75 8.64
CA VAL A 132 5.42 -25.92 8.99
C VAL A 132 6.17 -26.94 9.89
N SER A 133 7.10 -26.48 10.72
CA SER A 133 8.05 -27.30 11.49
C SER A 133 7.69 -27.36 12.97
N GLY A 134 6.39 -27.34 13.30
CA GLY A 134 5.90 -27.78 14.61
C GLY A 134 5.26 -29.15 14.44
N GLU A 135 5.72 -30.15 15.20
CA GLU A 135 5.17 -31.52 15.21
C GLU A 135 3.68 -31.59 15.61
N ASP A 136 3.11 -30.46 16.07
CA ASP A 136 1.77 -30.36 16.64
C ASP A 136 0.65 -30.06 15.62
N GLY A 137 0.96 -29.89 14.33
CA GLY A 137 -0.05 -29.62 13.29
C GLY A 137 -0.85 -28.32 13.49
N ALA A 138 -0.36 -27.42 14.35
CA ALA A 138 -1.00 -26.15 14.64
C ALA A 138 -0.70 -25.13 13.53
N ASP A 139 -1.75 -24.55 12.97
CA ASP A 139 -1.68 -23.44 12.03
C ASP A 139 -1.17 -22.20 12.78
N HIS A 140 0.07 -21.79 12.49
CA HIS A 140 0.65 -20.60 13.09
C HIS A 140 0.28 -19.41 12.21
N PRO A 141 -0.24 -18.31 12.80
CA PRO A 141 -0.60 -17.13 12.02
C PRO A 141 0.63 -16.61 11.26
N ALA A 142 0.43 -16.24 10.00
CA ALA A 142 1.48 -15.63 9.20
C ALA A 142 1.99 -14.36 9.87
N ASN A 143 3.28 -14.06 9.71
CA ASN A 143 3.84 -12.80 10.19
C ASN A 143 3.90 -11.81 9.04
N LEU A 144 3.39 -10.60 9.26
CA LEU A 144 3.56 -9.50 8.32
C LEU A 144 4.78 -8.67 8.73
N PHE A 145 5.71 -8.50 7.79
CA PHE A 145 6.89 -7.67 7.96
C PHE A 145 6.82 -6.48 7.02
N LEU A 146 7.27 -5.32 7.50
CA LEU A 146 7.58 -4.17 6.65
C LEU A 146 9.09 -4.01 6.55
N TYR A 147 9.59 -4.01 5.33
CA TYR A 147 10.96 -3.67 4.98
C TYR A 147 11.00 -2.24 4.46
N ALA A 148 11.96 -1.47 4.95
CA ALA A 148 12.15 -0.08 4.56
C ALA A 148 13.61 0.16 4.19
N GLY A 149 13.83 0.46 2.90
CA GLY A 149 15.12 0.93 2.39
C GLY A 149 15.19 2.44 2.50
N LEU A 150 16.20 2.95 3.20
CA LEU A 150 16.41 4.39 3.41
C LEU A 150 17.43 4.93 2.41
N ARG A 151 17.37 6.25 2.12
CA ARG A 151 18.32 6.93 1.21
C ARG A 151 19.80 6.81 1.61
N THR A 152 20.06 6.53 2.87
CA THR A 152 21.42 6.27 3.40
C THR A 152 21.97 4.90 3.00
N GLY A 153 21.16 4.03 2.38
CA GLY A 153 21.51 2.64 2.10
C GLY A 153 21.22 1.68 3.26
N ILE A 154 20.61 2.17 4.34
CA ILE A 154 20.17 1.32 5.46
C ILE A 154 18.88 0.61 5.06
N LEU A 155 18.85 -0.71 5.22
CA LEU A 155 17.63 -1.51 5.21
C LEU A 155 17.27 -1.84 6.66
N PHE A 156 16.04 -1.56 7.06
CA PHE A 156 15.53 -2.07 8.34
C PHE A 156 14.21 -2.82 8.13
N ARG A 157 13.94 -3.76 9.03
CA ARG A 157 12.76 -4.62 9.03
C ARG A 157 12.05 -4.45 10.36
N THR A 158 10.73 -4.31 10.32
CA THR A 158 9.87 -4.37 11.50
C THR A 158 8.74 -5.36 11.31
N VAL A 159 8.21 -5.89 12.42
CA VAL A 159 6.98 -6.67 12.41
C VAL A 159 5.82 -5.67 12.35
N VAL A 160 4.74 -6.03 11.67
CA VAL A 160 3.49 -5.27 11.70
C VAL A 160 2.42 -6.19 12.24
N ASP A 161 1.79 -5.78 13.34
CA ASP A 161 0.70 -6.52 13.95
C ASP A 161 -0.49 -6.61 12.97
N MET A 162 -0.92 -7.82 12.63
CA MET A 162 -1.91 -8.04 11.57
C MET A 162 -3.33 -7.60 11.95
N VAL A 163 -3.58 -7.25 13.22
CA VAL A 163 -4.89 -6.78 13.69
C VAL A 163 -4.90 -5.26 13.77
N THR A 164 -3.87 -4.67 14.35
CA THR A 164 -3.81 -3.27 14.74
C THR A 164 -2.98 -2.40 13.80
N GLY A 165 -2.10 -3.00 12.99
CA GLY A 165 -1.16 -2.27 12.15
C GLY A 165 -0.04 -1.57 12.93
N GLN A 166 0.15 -1.90 14.21
CA GLN A 166 1.24 -1.35 15.02
C GLN A 166 2.59 -1.97 14.63
N PHE A 167 3.64 -1.16 14.72
CA PHE A 167 5.05 -1.57 14.57
C PHE A 167 5.57 -2.32 15.80
#